data_AF-A0A969KJN3-F1
#
_entry.id   AF-A0A969KJN3-F1
#
_cell.length_a   1.000
_cell.length_b   1.000
_cell.length_c   1.000
_cell.angle_alpha   90.00
_cell.angle_beta   90.00
_cell.angle_gamma   90.00
#
_symmetry.space_group_name_H-M   'P 1'
#
loop_
_entity.id
_entity.type
_entity.pdbx_description
1 polymer ?
#
loop_
_entity_poly.entity_id
_entity_poly.type
_entity_poly.pdbx_seq_one_letter_code
_entity_poly.pdbx_strand_id
1 'polypeptide(L)'
;MRTELILKFSNLNFDSPSAQENEGGGEVCIANISPKERKKRLNFAIGQFVLAILILAILFFLDVNPLWRLPLFFMFAASATSFFQWRDKT
;
A
#
# COMPACT_ATOMS: atom_id res chain seq x y z
N MET A 1 -7.72 -19.30 35.72
CA MET A 1 -8.56 -18.27 35.07
C MET A 1 -7.79 -17.76 33.85
N ARG A 2 -8.12 -18.23 32.64
CA ARG A 2 -7.53 -17.75 31.39
C ARG A 2 -8.48 -16.71 30.81
N THR A 3 -7.99 -15.49 30.64
CA THR A 3 -8.70 -14.36 30.05
C THR A 3 -8.54 -14.43 28.54
N GLU A 4 -9.60 -14.82 27.82
CA GLU A 4 -9.64 -14.80 26.36
C GLU A 4 -9.84 -13.37 25.88
N LEU A 5 -8.82 -12.83 25.20
CA LEU A 5 -8.80 -11.47 24.67
C LEU A 5 -9.49 -11.48 23.29
N ILE A 6 -10.75 -11.06 23.26
CA ILE A 6 -11.56 -11.00 22.04
C ILE A 6 -11.03 -9.87 21.13
N LEU A 7 -10.24 -10.24 20.13
CA LEU A 7 -9.88 -9.36 19.02
C LEU A 7 -11.10 -9.18 18.11
N LYS A 8 -11.72 -7.99 18.17
CA LYS A 8 -12.78 -7.58 17.25
C LYS A 8 -12.20 -7.34 15.85
N PHE A 9 -12.23 -8.36 15.01
CA PHE A 9 -12.10 -8.19 13.56
C PHE A 9 -13.41 -7.61 13.00
N SER A 10 -13.30 -6.46 12.35
CA SER A 10 -14.38 -5.70 11.76
C SER A 10 -15.18 -6.51 10.73
N ASN A 11 -16.51 -6.49 10.86
CA ASN A 11 -17.54 -6.72 9.83
C ASN A 11 -17.09 -7.47 8.55
N LEU A 12 -17.13 -8.80 8.59
CA LEU A 12 -17.26 -9.63 7.39
C LEU A 12 -18.74 -10.02 7.25
N ASN A 13 -19.50 -9.24 6.49
CA ASN A 13 -20.73 -9.76 5.88
C ASN A 13 -20.30 -10.66 4.73
N PHE A 14 -20.30 -11.97 4.97
CA PHE A 14 -20.07 -12.97 3.94
C PHE A 14 -21.42 -13.31 3.30
N ASP A 15 -21.86 -12.51 2.34
CA ASP A 15 -22.93 -12.93 1.43
C ASP A 15 -22.34 -13.96 0.46
N SER A 16 -22.66 -15.23 0.68
CA SER A 16 -22.43 -16.31 -0.29
C SER A 16 -23.25 -16.04 -1.56
N PRO A 17 -22.64 -15.92 -2.75
CA PRO A 17 -23.41 -15.97 -3.98
C PRO A 17 -23.74 -17.42 -4.31
N SER A 18 -25.04 -17.72 -4.39
CA SER A 18 -25.59 -18.94 -4.96
C SER A 18 -25.05 -19.16 -6.37
N ALA A 19 -24.61 -20.38 -6.64
CA ALA A 19 -24.19 -20.85 -7.95
C ALA A 19 -25.26 -20.58 -9.02
N GLN A 20 -24.89 -19.84 -10.06
CA GLN A 20 -25.53 -19.93 -11.37
C GLN A 20 -24.44 -20.21 -12.41
N GLU A 21 -24.50 -21.42 -12.97
CA GLU A 21 -23.86 -21.77 -14.23
C GLU A 21 -24.33 -20.80 -15.32
N ASN A 22 -23.38 -20.17 -16.00
CA ASN A 22 -23.54 -19.74 -17.39
C ASN A 22 -22.20 -19.99 -18.08
N GLU A 23 -22.24 -20.91 -19.03
CA GLU A 23 -21.16 -21.22 -19.96
C GLU A 23 -20.86 -19.99 -20.83
N GLY A 24 -19.59 -19.56 -20.85
CA GLY A 24 -19.14 -18.42 -21.62
C GLY A 24 -17.67 -18.13 -21.34
N GLY A 25 -16.80 -18.95 -21.92
CA GLY A 25 -15.35 -18.95 -21.71
C GLY A 25 -14.70 -17.56 -21.82
N GLY A 26 -14.32 -17.05 -20.66
CA GLY A 26 -13.43 -15.93 -20.49
C GLY A 26 -13.15 -15.87 -19.00
N GLU A 27 -12.10 -16.54 -18.55
CA GLU A 27 -11.60 -16.42 -17.17
C GLU A 27 -11.36 -14.93 -16.89
N VAL A 28 -12.36 -14.28 -16.29
CA VAL A 28 -12.23 -12.90 -15.85
C VAL A 28 -11.27 -12.98 -14.68
N CYS A 29 -9.99 -12.67 -14.94
CA CYS A 29 -8.99 -12.53 -13.90
C CYS A 29 -9.51 -11.52 -12.88
N ILE A 30 -10.07 -12.00 -11.77
CA ILE A 30 -10.36 -11.18 -10.61
C ILE A 30 -8.99 -10.80 -10.06
N ALA A 31 -8.49 -9.63 -10.43
CA ALA A 31 -7.28 -9.10 -9.86
C ALA A 31 -7.43 -9.08 -8.33
N ASN A 32 -6.46 -9.69 -7.63
CA ASN A 32 -6.43 -9.76 -6.17
C ASN A 32 -6.49 -8.36 -5.51
N ILE A 33 -6.17 -7.30 -6.27
CA ILE A 33 -6.25 -5.90 -5.85
C ILE A 33 -7.20 -5.12 -6.76
N SER A 34 -8.23 -4.54 -6.14
CA SER A 34 -9.17 -3.64 -6.81
C SER A 34 -8.46 -2.40 -7.38
N PRO A 35 -8.88 -1.87 -8.54
CA PRO A 35 -8.33 -0.62 -9.10
C PRO A 35 -8.40 0.57 -8.14
N LYS A 36 -9.37 0.59 -7.22
CA LYS A 36 -9.49 1.63 -6.18
C LYS A 36 -8.33 1.57 -5.17
N GLU A 37 -7.96 0.37 -4.72
CA GLU A 37 -6.85 0.18 -3.80
C GLU A 37 -5.51 0.47 -4.46
N ARG A 38 -5.39 0.14 -5.75
CA ARG A 38 -4.22 0.47 -6.55
C ARG A 38 -4.01 2.00 -6.58
N LYS A 39 -5.06 2.79 -6.85
CA LYS A 39 -4.99 4.26 -6.81
C LYS A 39 -4.58 4.79 -5.43
N LYS A 40 -5.05 4.17 -4.34
CA LYS A 40 -4.65 4.51 -2.98
C LYS A 40 -3.14 4.33 -2.75
N ARG A 41 -2.57 3.22 -3.25
CA ARG A 41 -1.12 2.94 -3.15
C ARG A 41 -0.28 3.93 -3.96
N LEU A 42 -0.76 4.36 -5.12
CA LEU A 42 -0.11 5.43 -5.89
C LEU A 42 -0.09 6.76 -5.13
N ASN A 43 -1.24 7.16 -4.59
CA ASN A 43 -1.32 8.41 -3.82
C ASN A 43 -0.39 8.37 -2.60
N PHE A 44 -0.30 7.21 -1.93
CA PHE A 44 0.65 7.00 -0.84
C PHE A 44 2.11 7.11 -1.32
N ALA A 45 2.46 6.45 -2.44
CA ALA A 45 3.80 6.52 -3.01
C ALA A 45 4.22 7.96 -3.32
N ILE A 46 3.34 8.72 -3.98
CA ILE A 46 3.57 10.13 -4.34
C ILE A 46 3.72 10.99 -3.08
N GLY A 47 2.78 10.88 -2.13
CA GLY A 47 2.83 11.66 -0.89
C GLY A 47 4.10 11.42 -0.09
N GLN A 48 4.48 10.14 0.08
CA GLN A 48 5.69 9.75 0.79
C GLN A 48 6.96 10.22 0.07
N PHE A 49 6.99 10.16 -1.26
CA PHE A 49 8.13 10.63 -2.07
C PHE A 49 8.34 12.14 -1.92
N VAL A 50 7.25 12.91 -2.05
CA VAL A 50 7.30 14.38 -1.92
C VAL A 50 7.77 14.77 -0.52
N LEU A 51 7.24 14.12 0.52
CA LEU A 51 7.66 14.37 1.90
C LEU A 51 9.15 14.06 2.11
N ALA A 52 9.64 12.94 1.57
CA ALA A 52 11.05 12.57 1.67
C ALA A 52 11.97 13.59 0.97
N ILE A 53 11.56 14.11 -0.19
CA ILE A 53 12.29 15.18 -0.90
C ILE A 53 12.32 16.46 -0.07
N LEU A 54 11.20 16.86 0.52
CA LEU A 54 11.13 18.07 1.35
C LEU A 54 12.08 17.96 2.55
N ILE A 55 12.08 16.82 3.23
CA ILE A 55 13.01 16.57 4.35
C ILE A 55 14.46 16.62 3.84
N LEU A 56 14.77 15.98 2.71
CA LEU A 56 16.11 16.01 2.13
C LEU A 56 16.58 17.44 1.85
N ALA A 57 15.71 18.26 1.23
CA ALA A 57 16.00 19.65 0.93
C ALA A 57 16.29 20.47 2.19
N ILE A 58 15.52 20.26 3.27
CA ILE A 58 15.75 20.91 4.56
C ILE A 58 17.11 20.50 5.14
N LEU A 59 17.46 19.22 5.08
CA LEU A 59 18.76 18.72 5.56
C LEU A 59 19.93 19.34 4.78
N PHE A 60 19.78 19.55 3.47
CA PHE A 60 20.77 20.24 2.65
C PHE A 60 20.87 21.72 3.00
N PHE A 61 19.74 22.40 3.20
CA PHE A 61 19.72 23.83 3.51
C PHE A 61 20.34 24.16 4.87
N LEU A 62 20.15 23.26 5.85
CA LEU A 62 20.69 23.40 7.20
C LEU A 62 22.11 22.85 7.36
N ASP A 63 22.72 22.34 6.28
CA ASP A 63 24.05 21.70 6.26
C ASP A 63 24.27 20.69 7.39
N VAL A 64 23.23 19.91 7.67
CA VAL A 64 23.25 18.94 8.78
C VAL A 64 24.16 17.77 8.41
N ASN A 65 24.79 17.17 9.42
CA ASN A 65 25.66 16.01 9.25
C ASN A 65 25.03 14.97 8.28
N PRO A 66 25.75 14.53 7.22
CA PRO A 66 25.24 13.63 6.20
C PRO A 66 24.62 12.32 6.72
N LEU A 67 24.99 11.86 7.92
CA LEU A 67 24.40 10.68 8.58
C LEU A 67 22.88 10.80 8.73
N TRP A 68 22.34 12.01 8.87
CA TRP A 68 20.90 12.26 8.95
C TRP A 68 20.15 11.98 7.64
N ARG A 69 20.86 11.76 6.53
CA ARG A 69 20.26 11.32 5.27
C ARG A 69 19.92 9.83 5.29
N LEU A 70 20.51 9.04 6.20
CA LEU A 70 20.34 7.59 6.24
C LEU A 70 18.88 7.16 6.54
N PRO A 71 18.15 7.76 7.49
CA PRO A 71 16.74 7.44 7.71
C PRO A 71 15.84 7.70 6.49
N LEU A 72 16.20 8.66 5.62
CA LEU A 72 15.42 8.94 4.40
C LEU A 72 15.43 7.75 3.44
N PHE A 73 16.44 6.86 3.51
CA PHE A 73 16.46 5.63 2.75
C PHE A 73 15.18 4.81 2.94
N PHE A 74 14.70 4.68 4.18
CA PHE A 74 13.46 3.94 4.47
C PHE A 74 12.23 4.63 3.87
N MET A 75 12.18 5.97 3.86
CA MET A 75 11.08 6.71 3.25
C MET A 75 11.06 6.53 1.73
N PHE A 76 12.22 6.61 1.09
CA PHE A 76 12.35 6.36 -0.35
C PHE A 76 12.05 4.90 -0.71
N ALA A 77 12.53 3.93 0.09
CA ALA A 77 12.25 2.51 -0.12
C ALA A 77 10.74 2.20 0.01
N ALA A 78 10.06 2.77 1.01
CA ALA A 78 8.62 2.62 1.19
C ALA A 78 7.82 3.23 0.02
N SER A 79 8.24 4.39 -0.48
CA SER A 79 7.63 4.99 -1.68
C SER A 79 7.86 4.14 -2.92
N ALA A 80 9.09 3.67 -3.15
CA ALA A 80 9.45 2.84 -4.30
C ALA A 80 8.67 1.52 -4.33
N THR A 81 8.58 0.82 -3.21
CA THR A 81 7.80 -0.43 -3.11
C THR A 81 6.32 -0.19 -3.39
N SER A 82 5.74 0.90 -2.87
CA SER A 82 4.35 1.29 -3.13
C SER A 82 4.09 1.62 -4.61
N PHE A 83 5.05 2.29 -5.26
CA PHE A 83 4.99 2.58 -6.69
C PHE A 83 5.09 1.31 -7.54
N PHE A 84 6.01 0.40 -7.20
CA PHE A 84 6.14 -0.87 -7.91
C PHE A 84 4.90 -1.74 -7.74
N GLN A 85 4.31 -1.81 -6.54
CA GLN A 85 3.04 -2.52 -6.32
C GLN A 85 1.86 -1.90 -7.08
N TRP A 86 1.86 -0.57 -7.30
CA TRP A 86 0.86 0.06 -8.16
C TRP A 86 1.05 -0.34 -9.63
N ARG A 87 2.31 -0.43 -10.07
CA ARG A 87 2.65 -0.79 -11.45
C ARG A 87 2.44 -2.27 -11.74
N ASP A 88 2.64 -3.12 -10.74
CA ASP A 88 2.55 -4.56 -10.87
C ASP A 88 1.09 -4.97 -11.13
N LYS A 89 0.90 -5.84 -12.11
CA LYS A 89 -0.40 -6.30 -12.59
C LYS A 89 -0.55 -7.79 -12.26
N THR A 90 -0.46 -8.13 -10.98
CA THR A 90 -0.96 -9.41 -10.46
C THR A 90 -2.44 -9.30 -10.16
#